data_AF-A0A2E8I9P9-F1
#
_entry.id   AF-A0A2E8I9P9-F1
#
_cell.length_a   1.000
_cell.length_b   1.000
_cell.length_c   1.000
_cell.angle_alpha   90.00
_cell.angle_beta   90.00
_cell.angle_gamma   90.00
#
_symmetry.space_group_name_H-M   'P 1'
#
loop_
_entity.id
_entity.type
_entity.pdbx_description
1 polymer ?
#
loop_
_entity_poly.entity_id
_entity_poly.type
_entity_poly.pdbx_seq_one_letter_code
_entity_poly.pdbx_strand_id
1 'polypeptide(L)'
;FYHLRNAIDASTLKEGDETVINMFFDQENFKFKLKFLGREVVKTKFGKVKALVFRPYVQAGRVFKEKESLTVWISDDQNKIPLQIKADLAVGSLKADIDAYKGLKHPFYIIQD
;
A
#
# COMPACT_ATOMS: atom_id res chain seq x y z
N PHE A 1 -8.69 -1.20 -7.36
CA PHE A 1 -7.30 -0.70 -7.20
C PHE A 1 -7.09 0.70 -7.81
N TYR A 2 -7.36 0.95 -9.10
CA TYR A 2 -7.14 2.28 -9.71
C TYR A 2 -7.89 3.43 -9.01
N HIS A 3 -9.13 3.20 -8.55
CA HIS A 3 -9.87 4.18 -7.75
C HIS A 3 -9.19 4.55 -6.42
N LEU A 4 -8.47 3.61 -5.77
CA LEU A 4 -7.78 3.87 -4.51
C LEU A 4 -6.66 4.91 -4.66
N ARG A 5 -5.96 4.90 -5.81
CA ARG A 5 -4.85 5.83 -6.07
C ARG A 5 -5.28 7.29 -6.07
N ASN A 6 -6.54 7.55 -6.43
CA ASN A 6 -7.10 8.90 -6.49
C ASN A 6 -7.81 9.31 -5.19
N ALA A 7 -8.07 8.37 -4.28
CA ALA A 7 -8.79 8.63 -3.04
C ALA A 7 -7.89 9.19 -1.93
N ILE A 8 -6.57 9.19 -2.14
CA ILE A 8 -5.57 9.56 -1.14
C ILE A 8 -4.80 10.79 -1.62
N ASP A 9 -5.02 11.93 -0.95
CA ASP A 9 -4.19 13.11 -1.11
C ASP A 9 -2.96 13.01 -0.21
N ALA A 10 -1.82 12.67 -0.82
CA ALA A 10 -0.57 12.51 -0.11
C ALA A 10 -0.01 13.80 0.50
N SER A 11 -0.45 14.98 0.05
CA SER A 11 0.07 16.26 0.54
C SER A 11 -0.45 16.63 1.93
N THR A 12 -1.60 16.09 2.32
CA THR A 12 -2.29 16.41 3.57
C THR A 12 -2.22 15.29 4.62
N LEU A 13 -1.76 14.10 4.23
CA LEU A 13 -1.65 12.92 5.09
C LEU A 13 -0.68 13.08 6.27
N LYS A 14 -1.20 12.78 7.47
CA LYS A 14 -0.48 12.67 8.74
C LYS A 14 -0.53 11.24 9.27
N GLU A 15 0.54 10.82 9.95
CA GLU A 15 0.61 9.49 10.55
C GLU A 15 -0.58 9.25 11.49
N GLY A 16 -1.19 8.07 11.36
CA GLY A 16 -2.40 7.72 12.07
C GLY A 16 -3.70 8.06 11.34
N ASP A 17 -3.66 8.87 10.27
CA ASP A 17 -4.84 9.17 9.45
C ASP A 17 -5.45 7.88 8.88
N GLU A 18 -6.77 7.84 8.87
CA GLU A 18 -7.54 6.71 8.38
C GLU A 18 -8.33 7.10 7.15
N THR A 19 -8.17 6.35 6.05
CA THR A 19 -8.96 6.50 4.84
C THR A 19 -9.92 5.31 4.71
N VAL A 20 -11.21 5.59 4.54
CA VAL A 20 -12.23 4.57 4.28
C VAL A 20 -12.68 4.67 2.83
N ILE A 21 -12.63 3.55 2.13
CA ILE A 21 -13.00 3.44 0.72
C ILE A 21 -14.09 2.39 0.60
N ASN A 22 -15.22 2.78 0.01
CA ASN A 22 -16.29 1.84 -0.33
C ASN A 22 -15.87 1.08 -1.58
N MET A 23 -15.71 -0.24 -1.46
CA MET A 23 -15.38 -1.14 -2.56
C MET A 23 -16.57 -2.06 -2.84
N PHE A 24 -16.91 -2.22 -4.12
CA PHE A 24 -17.81 -3.29 -4.54
C PHE A 24 -16.98 -4.49 -4.96
N PHE A 25 -17.12 -5.61 -4.25
CA PHE A 25 -16.38 -6.85 -4.48
C PHE A 25 -17.32 -8.02 -4.17
N ASP A 26 -17.21 -9.15 -4.88
CA ASP A 26 -18.04 -10.34 -4.62
C ASP A 26 -19.55 -10.07 -4.40
N GLN A 27 -20.13 -9.23 -5.26
CA GLN A 27 -21.54 -8.80 -5.22
C GLN A 27 -21.96 -8.01 -3.96
N GLU A 28 -21.02 -7.62 -3.09
CA GLU A 28 -21.29 -6.89 -1.86
C GLU A 28 -20.47 -5.58 -1.76
N ASN A 29 -20.97 -4.65 -0.95
CA ASN A 29 -20.27 -3.41 -0.62
C ASN A 29 -19.43 -3.58 0.65
N PHE A 30 -18.13 -3.37 0.54
CA PHE A 30 -17.16 -3.47 1.62
C PHE A 30 -16.56 -2.11 1.95
N LYS A 31 -16.48 -1.79 3.26
CA LYS A 31 -15.72 -0.65 3.75
C LYS A 31 -14.26 -1.07 3.94
N PHE A 32 -13.41 -0.71 2.99
CA PHE A 32 -11.99 -0.93 3.08
C PHE A 32 -11.32 0.24 3.80
N LYS A 33 -10.74 -0.03 4.96
CA LYS A 33 -10.08 0.98 5.78
C LYS A 33 -8.57 0.83 5.70
N LEU A 34 -7.87 1.93 5.50
CA LEU A 34 -6.42 2.03 5.48
C LEU A 34 -5.98 3.01 6.57
N LYS A 35 -5.02 2.62 7.40
CA LYS A 35 -4.29 3.54 8.29
C LYS A 35 -2.99 3.93 7.63
N PHE A 36 -2.69 5.23 7.54
CA PHE A 36 -1.39 5.71 7.13
C PHE A 36 -0.40 5.56 8.28
N LEU A 37 0.70 4.84 8.03
CA LEU A 37 1.74 4.57 9.01
C LEU A 37 2.90 5.56 8.93
N GLY A 38 3.08 6.23 7.79
CA GLY A 38 4.17 7.18 7.59
C GLY A 38 4.83 7.07 6.23
N ARG A 39 5.98 7.70 6.10
CA ARG A 39 6.78 7.73 4.88
C ARG A 39 8.10 7.01 5.10
N GLU A 40 8.47 6.15 4.16
CA GLU A 40 9.71 5.37 4.22
C GLU A 40 10.45 5.42 2.88
N VAL A 41 11.75 5.11 2.90
CA VAL A 41 12.52 4.86 1.69
C VAL A 41 12.66 3.35 1.51
N VAL A 42 12.06 2.83 0.45
CA VAL A 42 12.06 1.40 0.14
C VAL A 42 13.11 1.11 -0.93
N LYS A 43 13.97 0.12 -0.67
CA LYS A 43 14.89 -0.41 -1.68
C LYS A 43 14.14 -1.38 -2.59
N THR A 44 14.12 -1.05 -3.88
CA THR A 44 13.60 -1.91 -4.94
C THR A 44 14.74 -2.36 -5.84
N LYS A 45 14.48 -3.29 -6.77
CA LYS A 45 15.47 -3.65 -7.80
C LYS A 45 15.80 -2.52 -8.78
N PHE A 46 15.01 -1.45 -8.77
CA PHE A 46 15.22 -0.25 -9.58
C PHE A 46 15.99 0.85 -8.84
N GLY A 47 16.24 0.68 -7.54
CA GLY A 47 16.85 1.69 -6.66
C GLY A 47 15.99 2.04 -5.46
N LYS A 48 16.39 3.09 -4.73
CA LYS A 48 15.68 3.59 -3.55
C LYS A 48 14.51 4.48 -3.97
N VAL A 49 13.33 4.26 -3.40
CA VAL A 49 12.09 4.96 -3.76
C VAL A 49 11.42 5.49 -2.50
N LYS A 50 10.98 6.75 -2.50
CA LYS A 50 10.13 7.29 -1.42
C LYS A 50 8.77 6.61 -1.48
N ALA A 51 8.27 6.16 -0.35
CA ALA A 51 7.04 5.39 -0.26
C ALA A 51 6.12 5.90 0.86
N LEU A 52 4.83 5.82 0.60
CA LEU A 52 3.78 5.95 1.60
C LEU A 52 3.45 4.55 2.12
N VAL A 53 3.40 4.41 3.45
CA VAL A 53 3.20 3.13 4.13
C VAL A 53 1.79 3.07 4.70
N PHE A 54 1.08 1.99 4.41
CA PHE A 54 -0.30 1.80 4.86
C PHE A 54 -0.49 0.45 5.52
N ARG A 55 -1.37 0.45 6.53
CA ARG A 55 -1.92 -0.75 7.15
C ARG A 55 -3.39 -0.89 6.80
N PRO A 56 -3.78 -1.87 5.98
CA PRO A 56 -5.18 -2.21 5.79
C PRO A 56 -5.76 -2.84 7.05
N TYR A 57 -6.97 -2.45 7.40
CA TYR A 57 -7.75 -3.19 8.40
C TYR A 57 -8.37 -4.39 7.72
N VAL A 58 -7.79 -5.55 7.97
CA VAL A 58 -8.36 -6.84 7.55
C VAL A 58 -9.20 -7.40 8.70
N GLN A 59 -10.35 -7.98 8.38
CA GLN A 59 -11.08 -8.75 9.38
C GLN A 59 -10.24 -9.99 9.74
N ALA A 60 -10.06 -10.24 11.04
CA ALA A 60 -9.40 -11.45 11.50
C ALA A 60 -10.22 -12.67 11.04
N GLY A 61 -9.53 -13.67 10.50
CA GLY A 61 -10.13 -14.88 9.93
C GLY A 61 -9.08 -15.99 9.86
N ARG A 62 -9.39 -17.14 9.26
CA ARG A 62 -8.52 -18.34 9.31
C ARG A 62 -7.10 -18.15 8.74
N VAL A 63 -6.89 -17.16 7.88
CA VAL A 63 -5.62 -16.93 7.15
C VAL A 63 -4.72 -15.90 7.83
N PHE A 64 -5.30 -14.84 8.41
CA PHE A 64 -4.54 -13.73 9.00
C PHE A 64 -4.45 -13.90 10.51
N LYS A 65 -3.23 -13.84 11.04
CA LYS A 65 -2.94 -14.05 12.46
C LYS A 65 -3.56 -12.95 13.34
N GLU A 66 -3.55 -11.71 12.85
CA GLU A 66 -4.05 -10.53 13.56
C GLU A 66 -4.63 -9.48 12.59
N LYS A 67 -5.44 -8.55 13.12
CA LYS A 67 -6.07 -7.46 12.33
C LYS A 67 -5.06 -6.46 11.73
N GLU A 68 -3.78 -6.57 12.07
CA GLU A 68 -2.72 -5.62 11.73
C GLU A 68 -1.52 -6.24 10.98
N SER A 69 -1.64 -7.49 10.52
CA SER A 69 -0.48 -8.21 9.98
C SER A 69 -0.09 -7.85 8.55
N LEU A 70 -0.85 -7.00 7.86
CA LEU A 70 -0.61 -6.58 6.48
C LEU A 70 -0.08 -5.14 6.42
N THR A 71 1.03 -4.95 5.70
CA THR A 71 1.59 -3.64 5.40
C THR A 71 1.84 -3.50 3.90
N VAL A 72 1.48 -2.34 3.34
CA VAL A 72 1.60 -2.04 1.91
C VAL A 72 2.38 -0.75 1.75
N TRP A 73 3.38 -0.78 0.87
CA TRP A 73 4.15 0.38 0.46
C TRP A 73 3.74 0.77 -0.96
N ILE A 74 3.40 2.03 -1.16
CA ILE A 74 3.15 2.60 -2.50
C ILE A 74 4.10 3.77 -2.73
N SER A 75 4.51 4.03 -3.98
CA SER A 75 5.39 5.16 -4.28
C SER A 75 4.77 6.49 -3.85
N ASP A 76 5.60 7.37 -3.29
CA ASP A 76 5.23 8.74 -2.93
C ASP A 76 5.39 9.65 -4.16
N ASP A 77 4.62 9.34 -5.20
CA ASP A 77 4.52 10.12 -6.44
C ASP A 77 3.07 10.13 -6.93
N GLN A 78 2.79 10.80 -8.05
CA GLN A 78 1.43 10.86 -8.60
C GLN A 78 0.94 9.51 -9.15
N ASN A 79 1.85 8.58 -9.47
CA ASN A 79 1.44 7.26 -9.89
C ASN A 79 0.93 6.44 -8.70
N LYS A 80 1.52 6.52 -7.49
CA LYS A 80 1.14 5.68 -6.33
C LYS A 80 1.27 4.17 -6.63
N ILE A 81 2.41 3.74 -7.16
CA ILE A 81 2.70 2.36 -7.59
C ILE A 81 2.91 1.47 -6.36
N PRO A 82 2.26 0.29 -6.25
CA PRO A 82 2.63 -0.71 -5.26
C PRO A 82 4.11 -1.09 -5.41
N LEU A 83 4.88 -0.87 -4.35
CA LEU A 83 6.30 -1.18 -4.30
C LEU A 83 6.57 -2.49 -3.55
N GLN A 84 5.87 -2.69 -2.44
CA GLN A 84 6.05 -3.85 -1.58
C GLN A 84 4.76 -4.17 -0.82
N ILE A 85 4.56 -5.45 -0.55
CA ILE A 85 3.52 -5.96 0.35
C ILE A 85 4.19 -6.94 1.32
N LYS A 86 3.89 -6.80 2.60
CA LYS A 86 4.30 -7.76 3.63
C LYS A 86 3.09 -8.18 4.45
N ALA A 87 2.90 -9.48 4.63
CA ALA A 87 1.84 -10.02 5.47
C ALA A 87 2.38 -11.07 6.44
N ASP A 88 2.07 -10.97 7.72
CA ASP A 88 2.29 -12.06 8.66
C ASP A 88 1.05 -12.97 8.68
N LEU A 89 1.28 -14.25 8.40
CA LEU A 89 0.24 -15.27 8.27
C LEU A 89 0.20 -16.13 9.53
N ALA A 90 -0.88 -16.90 9.71
CA ALA A 90 -0.94 -17.88 10.80
C ALA A 90 0.30 -18.79 10.83
N VAL A 91 0.74 -19.22 9.64
CA VAL A 91 1.97 -19.98 9.44
C VAL A 91 2.82 -19.27 8.39
N GLY A 92 3.98 -18.76 8.82
CA GLY A 92 4.93 -18.06 7.95
C GLY A 92 4.60 -16.59 7.69
N SER A 93 5.18 -16.05 6.63
CA SER A 93 4.96 -14.69 6.17
C SER A 93 4.98 -14.63 4.65
N LEU A 94 4.32 -13.62 4.09
CA LEU A 94 4.36 -13.28 2.69
C LEU A 94 5.15 -11.98 2.54
N LYS A 95 6.06 -11.95 1.58
CA LYS A 95 6.67 -10.71 1.08
C LYS A 95 6.60 -10.71 -0.44
N ALA A 96 6.06 -9.65 -1.02
CA ALA A 96 6.02 -9.43 -2.45
C ALA A 96 6.64 -8.07 -2.77
N ASP A 97 7.59 -8.05 -3.70
CA ASP A 97 8.29 -6.86 -4.16
C ASP A 97 7.88 -6.56 -5.62
N ILE A 98 7.88 -5.28 -6.00
CA ILE A 98 7.61 -4.87 -7.38
C ILE A 98 8.63 -5.48 -8.36
N ASP A 99 8.13 -6.13 -9.41
CA ASP A 99 8.97 -6.75 -10.42
C ASP A 99 9.04 -5.98 -11.74
N ALA A 100 8.00 -5.27 -12.16
CA ALA A 100 8.08 -4.44 -13.37
C ALA A 100 7.01 -3.35 -13.34
N TYR A 101 7.30 -2.24 -14.04
CA TYR A 101 6.31 -1.21 -14.35
C TYR A 101 6.49 -0.74 -15.80
N LYS A 102 5.38 -0.38 -16.44
CA LYS A 102 5.36 0.19 -17.79
C LYS A 102 4.11 1.05 -17.98
N GLY A 103 4.14 1.96 -18.96
CA GLY A 103 2.98 2.78 -19.33
C GLY A 103 2.49 3.71 -18.21
N LEU A 104 3.43 4.30 -17.46
CA LEU A 104 3.09 5.22 -16.37
C LEU A 104 2.62 6.56 -16.94
N LYS A 105 1.60 7.15 -16.29
CA LYS A 105 1.08 8.46 -16.65
C LYS A 105 2.00 9.60 -16.19
N HIS A 106 2.71 9.40 -15.09
CA HIS A 106 3.63 10.35 -14.50
C HIS A 106 5.05 9.74 -14.38
N PRO A 107 6.11 10.54 -14.20
CA PRO A 107 7.45 10.01 -13.95
C PRO A 107 7.50 9.14 -12.69
N PHE A 108 8.38 8.14 -12.70
CA PHE A 108 8.73 7.35 -11.52
C PHE A 108 10.09 7.82 -10.99
N TYR A 109 10.12 8.20 -9.72
CA TYR A 109 11.30 8.82 -9.12
C TYR A 109 12.13 7.82 -8.31
N ILE A 110 13.42 7.76 -8.62
CA ILE A 110 14.42 6.98 -7.90
C ILE A 110 15.38 7.97 -7.22
N ILE A 111 15.67 7.76 -5.94
CA ILE A 111 16.64 8.54 -5.19
C ILE A 111 18.04 8.15 -5.69
N GLN A 112 18.80 9.13 -6.18
CA GLN A 112 20.23 8.96 -6.46
C GLN A 112 21.02 9.08 -5.15
N ASP A 113 22.03 8.23 -4.99
CA ASP A 113 23.00 8.29 -3.89
C ASP A 113 23.95 9.50 -4.03
#